data_AF-A0A3A0G163-F1
#
_entry.id   AF-A0A3A0G163-F1
#
_cell.length_a   1.000
_cell.length_b   1.000
_cell.length_c   1.000
_cell.angle_alpha   90.00
_cell.angle_beta   90.00
_cell.angle_gamma   90.00
#
_symmetry.space_group_name_H-M   'P 1'
#
loop_
_entity.id
_entity.type
_entity.pdbx_description
1 polymer ?
#
loop_
_entity_poly.entity_id
_entity_poly.type
_entity_poly.pdbx_seq_one_letter_code
_entity_poly.pdbx_strand_id
1 'polypeptide(L)'
;MRSTAPDANYGTTTFVRVRVDEYHSYFKFDVANLDGEVHRATLRVFYYDGSDSAGSVYAASNLYADGSAPWTETGLTWNNAPPLTGDPLATRGNVANNTWMEFDVTGAVTGEGTFSFGLKNTSTNSGYMYSREAAQDQPQLVIEAGSPPPTATPIPTRSRGYLTTPQELFAIKNKANQGIAPYEDAVDAVIAVANQSWSYTLDAFTTCNSTADDPLWLDDQGGIPILYAKALAYHLTSNPNYAADVVDVLDNLMSSVETVDTSFQCQLNFSWGTPELIAAADLIEDYWENRTCTGPTTTVYGNTTEGSGNCKDLFQNWLVKNPYYVVSYEASRSGSNRGAAATNATAYIADYLWDRPNVTLVHRQPPQIDGGNSLNLSPAQAWAHAKSLTLSRMNGYRVDYQGNNSCDFLSGIQQSPDFTPVKSQITQNGIIPEDSRREEFCNVPAYNGQYQNYPQIHLGNLIQQCELMLRRGDRSCYDNVDNSDLASYTFTDPDGTSRTTHLYPGRGSVERAIKAIIVDSSTTWGHDSALFVAYRYYKVHGVLEGIGSWYSQLAGPPTVCDQHVCFGTLTHGFNPSETPPLPPTVPPPGN
;
A
#
# COMPACT_ATOMS: atom_id res chain seq x y z
N MET A 1 -22.90 -13.19 40.98
CA MET A 1 -23.03 -14.53 41.60
C MET A 1 -21.89 -14.79 42.57
N ARG A 2 -22.03 -15.77 43.48
CA ARG A 2 -21.03 -16.05 44.54
C ARG A 2 -20.78 -17.55 44.72
N SER A 3 -19.52 -17.99 44.70
CA SER A 3 -19.16 -19.41 44.79
C SER A 3 -19.56 -20.08 46.10
N THR A 4 -19.45 -19.37 47.23
CA THR A 4 -19.81 -19.91 48.56
C THR A 4 -21.32 -19.90 48.86
N ALA A 5 -22.13 -19.36 47.94
CA ALA A 5 -23.58 -19.36 48.03
C ALA A 5 -24.15 -19.69 46.64
N PRO A 6 -23.94 -20.93 46.16
CA PRO A 6 -23.95 -21.22 44.74
C PRO A 6 -25.34 -21.20 44.11
N ASP A 7 -26.40 -21.36 44.91
CA ASP A 7 -27.80 -21.27 44.49
C ASP A 7 -28.42 -19.88 44.73
N ALA A 8 -27.66 -18.93 45.29
CA ALA A 8 -28.16 -17.59 45.54
C ALA A 8 -28.12 -16.73 44.27
N ASN A 9 -29.21 -16.02 44.01
CA ASN A 9 -29.30 -14.98 42.99
C ASN A 9 -29.05 -13.60 43.61
N TYR A 10 -28.43 -12.71 42.84
CA TYR A 10 -28.11 -11.33 43.25
C TYR A 10 -28.57 -10.32 42.19
N GLY A 11 -29.51 -10.68 41.32
CA GLY A 11 -29.93 -9.85 40.18
C GLY A 11 -30.67 -8.58 40.57
N THR A 12 -31.11 -8.45 41.82
CA THR A 12 -31.84 -7.26 42.33
C THR A 12 -30.98 -6.38 43.24
N THR A 13 -29.67 -6.65 43.36
CA THR A 13 -28.77 -5.82 44.17
C THR A 13 -28.33 -4.61 43.37
N THR A 14 -28.19 -3.45 44.02
CA THR A 14 -27.76 -2.20 43.35
C THR A 14 -26.29 -2.21 42.90
N PHE A 15 -25.51 -3.22 43.28
CA PHE A 15 -24.12 -3.38 42.89
C PHE A 15 -23.84 -4.80 42.36
N VAL A 16 -22.77 -4.92 41.61
CA VAL A 16 -22.15 -6.19 41.23
C VAL A 16 -20.69 -6.19 41.66
N ARG A 17 -20.11 -7.37 41.82
CA ARG A 17 -18.77 -7.55 42.41
C ARG A 17 -17.96 -8.54 41.59
N VAL A 18 -16.65 -8.31 41.51
CA VAL A 18 -15.71 -9.26 40.92
C VAL A 18 -14.52 -9.49 41.85
N ARG A 19 -14.13 -10.76 42.01
CA ARG A 19 -12.99 -11.22 42.82
C ARG A 19 -12.62 -12.64 42.39
N VAL A 20 -11.32 -12.94 42.40
CA VAL A 20 -10.82 -14.29 42.11
C VAL A 20 -11.54 -15.36 42.93
N ASP A 21 -11.96 -16.42 42.25
CA ASP A 21 -12.61 -17.64 42.76
C ASP A 21 -13.86 -17.47 43.64
N GLU A 22 -14.35 -16.24 43.81
CA GLU A 22 -15.50 -15.95 44.69
C GLU A 22 -16.65 -15.27 43.95
N TYR A 23 -16.37 -14.25 43.12
CA TYR A 23 -17.40 -13.43 42.51
C TYR A 23 -17.17 -13.23 41.02
N HIS A 24 -18.18 -13.60 40.24
CA HIS A 24 -18.31 -13.23 38.83
C HIS A 24 -19.56 -12.37 38.63
N SER A 25 -19.47 -11.46 37.67
CA SER A 25 -20.57 -10.59 37.25
C SER A 25 -20.91 -10.85 35.79
N TYR A 26 -22.19 -10.73 35.43
CA TYR A 26 -22.67 -10.86 34.06
C TYR A 26 -23.46 -9.62 33.70
N PHE A 27 -23.36 -9.23 32.43
CA PHE A 27 -24.08 -8.11 31.85
C PHE A 27 -24.76 -8.58 30.57
N LYS A 28 -25.96 -8.11 30.31
CA LYS A 28 -26.73 -8.47 29.11
C LYS A 28 -27.35 -7.23 28.52
N PHE A 29 -27.18 -7.06 27.22
CA PHE A 29 -27.63 -5.91 26.47
C PHE A 29 -28.39 -6.38 25.24
N ASP A 30 -29.50 -5.72 24.96
CA ASP A 30 -30.21 -5.86 23.70
C ASP A 30 -29.85 -4.66 22.82
N VAL A 31 -29.21 -4.94 21.69
CA VAL A 31 -28.80 -3.95 20.68
C VAL A 31 -29.81 -4.01 19.54
N ALA A 32 -30.47 -2.89 19.27
CA ALA A 32 -31.47 -2.77 18.22
C ALA A 32 -31.53 -1.32 17.70
N ASN A 33 -32.08 -1.14 16.51
CA ASN A 33 -32.21 0.14 15.81
C ASN A 33 -30.85 0.76 15.48
N LEU A 34 -29.88 -0.06 15.06
CA LEU A 34 -28.61 0.46 14.54
C LEU A 34 -28.84 1.10 13.17
N ASP A 35 -28.13 2.19 12.91
CA ASP A 35 -28.16 2.94 11.65
C ASP A 35 -27.08 2.49 10.64
N GLY A 36 -26.50 1.30 10.86
CA GLY A 36 -25.58 0.64 9.95
C GLY A 36 -24.74 -0.45 10.62
N GLU A 37 -23.56 -0.72 10.08
CA GLU A 37 -22.65 -1.74 10.63
C GLU A 37 -21.97 -1.22 11.90
N VAL A 38 -21.72 -2.12 12.85
CA VAL A 38 -20.97 -1.78 14.08
C VAL A 38 -19.49 -1.62 13.74
N HIS A 39 -18.96 -0.41 13.92
CA HIS A 39 -17.53 -0.13 13.78
C HIS A 39 -16.78 -0.38 15.09
N ARG A 40 -17.41 -0.07 16.22
CA ARG A 40 -16.83 -0.24 17.55
C ARG A 40 -17.92 -0.49 18.59
N ALA A 41 -17.62 -1.36 19.55
CA ALA A 41 -18.47 -1.59 20.71
C ALA A 41 -17.64 -1.55 22.00
N THR A 42 -18.07 -0.72 22.95
CA THR A 42 -17.37 -0.50 24.22
C THR A 42 -18.30 -0.79 25.40
N LEU A 43 -17.95 -1.78 26.24
CA LEU A 43 -18.62 -2.02 27.51
C LEU A 43 -18.04 -1.10 28.58
N ARG A 44 -18.87 -0.23 29.16
CA ARG A 44 -18.52 0.69 30.24
C ARG A 44 -19.15 0.24 31.54
N VAL A 45 -18.33 0.10 32.59
CA VAL A 45 -18.77 -0.23 33.95
C VAL A 45 -18.20 0.77 34.94
N PHE A 46 -19.02 1.26 35.86
CA PHE A 46 -18.57 2.23 36.86
C PHE A 46 -18.16 1.55 38.15
N TYR A 47 -16.89 1.68 38.51
CA TYR A 47 -16.34 1.19 39.78
C TYR A 47 -16.49 2.27 40.85
N TYR A 48 -17.40 2.08 41.82
CA TYR A 48 -17.50 3.00 42.96
C TYR A 48 -16.49 2.66 44.07
N ASP A 49 -16.06 1.39 44.14
CA ASP A 49 -14.92 0.93 44.94
C ASP A 49 -13.99 0.11 44.04
N GLY A 50 -12.82 0.68 43.77
CA GLY A 50 -11.85 0.19 42.80
C GLY A 50 -11.02 -0.99 43.31
N SER A 51 -10.08 -1.43 42.49
CA SER A 51 -9.21 -2.56 42.81
C SER A 51 -7.88 -2.45 42.06
N ASP A 52 -6.89 -3.26 42.45
CA ASP A 52 -5.63 -3.41 41.72
C ASP A 52 -5.82 -4.08 40.34
N SER A 53 -7.01 -4.62 40.07
CA SER A 53 -7.43 -5.13 38.77
C SER A 53 -8.92 -4.90 38.54
N ALA A 54 -9.28 -4.35 37.38
CA ALA A 54 -10.66 -4.26 36.89
C ALA A 54 -11.16 -5.55 36.22
N GLY A 55 -10.28 -6.55 36.07
CA GLY A 55 -10.61 -7.88 35.58
C GLY A 55 -10.60 -8.02 34.06
N SER A 56 -11.15 -9.13 33.61
CA SER A 56 -11.18 -9.58 32.22
C SER A 56 -12.62 -9.87 31.80
N VAL A 57 -13.04 -9.26 30.68
CA VAL A 57 -14.37 -9.43 30.08
C VAL A 57 -14.32 -10.55 29.05
N TYR A 58 -15.29 -11.45 29.11
CA TYR A 58 -15.49 -12.56 28.19
C TYR A 58 -16.85 -12.42 27.52
N ALA A 59 -16.97 -12.88 26.28
CA ALA A 59 -18.28 -13.21 25.71
C ALA A 59 -18.89 -14.36 26.52
N ALA A 60 -20.17 -14.24 26.87
CA ALA A 60 -20.92 -15.27 27.58
C ALA A 60 -22.08 -15.75 26.71
N SER A 61 -22.45 -17.04 26.85
CA SER A 61 -23.66 -17.55 26.19
C SER A 61 -24.91 -16.82 26.70
N ASN A 62 -25.90 -16.63 25.82
CA ASN A 62 -27.22 -16.15 26.20
C ASN A 62 -28.06 -17.22 26.90
N LEU A 63 -27.62 -18.48 26.92
CA LEU A 63 -28.26 -19.63 27.58
C LEU A 63 -27.60 -19.96 28.91
N TYR A 64 -28.33 -20.61 29.83
CA TYR A 64 -27.73 -21.23 31.02
C TYR A 64 -26.63 -22.24 30.66
N ALA A 65 -25.80 -22.61 31.65
CA ALA A 65 -24.67 -23.53 31.47
C ALA A 65 -25.04 -24.88 30.84
N ASP A 66 -26.25 -25.37 31.09
CA ASP A 66 -26.78 -26.62 30.55
C ASP A 66 -27.42 -26.48 29.15
N GLY A 67 -27.47 -25.25 28.61
CA GLY A 67 -28.08 -24.93 27.32
C GLY A 67 -29.61 -25.00 27.30
N SER A 68 -30.28 -25.17 28.45
CA SER A 68 -31.72 -25.45 28.52
C SER A 68 -32.61 -24.28 28.08
N ALA A 69 -32.24 -23.06 28.45
CA ALA A 69 -33.03 -21.85 28.18
C ALA A 69 -32.16 -20.58 28.25
N PRO A 70 -32.62 -19.46 27.66
CA PRO A 70 -32.00 -18.17 27.87
C PRO A 70 -31.96 -17.81 29.35
N TRP A 71 -30.80 -17.37 29.84
CA TRP A 71 -30.70 -16.99 31.24
C TRP A 71 -31.40 -15.66 31.50
N THR A 72 -31.99 -15.55 32.70
CA THR A 72 -32.62 -14.34 33.21
C THR A 72 -31.81 -13.79 34.38
N GLU A 73 -31.82 -12.47 34.57
CA GLU A 73 -31.07 -11.82 35.64
C GLU A 73 -31.45 -12.34 37.03
N THR A 74 -32.73 -12.62 37.27
CA THR A 74 -33.24 -13.19 38.53
C THR A 74 -33.12 -14.71 38.63
N GLY A 75 -32.77 -15.39 37.53
CA GLY A 75 -32.56 -16.84 37.49
C GLY A 75 -31.09 -17.27 37.53
N LEU A 76 -30.16 -16.34 37.33
CA LEU A 76 -28.73 -16.64 37.27
C LEU A 76 -28.13 -16.86 38.67
N THR A 77 -27.50 -18.01 38.86
CA THR A 77 -26.84 -18.46 40.08
C THR A 77 -25.44 -18.94 39.73
N TRP A 78 -24.59 -19.23 40.71
CA TRP A 78 -23.25 -19.77 40.41
C TRP A 78 -23.33 -21.12 39.67
N ASN A 79 -24.29 -21.97 40.05
CA ASN A 79 -24.42 -23.33 39.51
C ASN A 79 -24.95 -23.39 38.07
N ASN A 80 -25.70 -22.37 37.62
CA ASN A 80 -26.32 -22.39 36.28
C ASN A 80 -25.76 -21.32 35.32
N ALA A 81 -24.83 -20.47 35.77
CA ALA A 81 -24.31 -19.38 34.95
C ALA A 81 -23.48 -19.89 33.76
N PRO A 82 -23.59 -19.24 32.58
CA PRO A 82 -22.79 -19.61 31.41
C PRO A 82 -21.28 -19.64 31.74
N PRO A 83 -20.53 -20.67 31.33
CA PRO A 83 -19.10 -20.72 31.61
C PRO A 83 -18.37 -19.60 30.86
N LEU A 84 -17.40 -18.95 31.53
CA LEU A 84 -16.52 -17.95 30.93
C LEU A 84 -15.18 -18.63 30.62
N THR A 85 -15.06 -19.15 29.40
CA THR A 85 -13.93 -19.96 28.91
C THR A 85 -13.34 -19.34 27.65
N GLY A 86 -12.08 -19.67 27.35
CA GLY A 86 -11.36 -19.12 26.19
C GLY A 86 -10.60 -17.85 26.53
N ASP A 87 -10.24 -17.08 25.51
CA ASP A 87 -9.54 -15.81 25.66
C ASP A 87 -10.53 -14.67 26.00
N PRO A 88 -10.15 -13.74 26.88
CA PRO A 88 -10.98 -12.57 27.17
C PRO A 88 -11.02 -11.61 25.97
N LEU A 89 -12.15 -10.94 25.77
CA LEU A 89 -12.31 -9.85 24.79
C LEU A 89 -11.42 -8.65 25.15
N ALA A 90 -11.31 -8.35 26.46
CA ALA A 90 -10.43 -7.32 26.97
C ALA A 90 -10.05 -7.61 28.43
N THR A 91 -8.85 -7.20 28.82
CA THR A 91 -8.37 -7.21 30.22
C THR A 91 -7.92 -5.81 30.61
N ARG A 92 -8.21 -5.42 31.85
CA ARG A 92 -7.86 -4.10 32.41
C ARG A 92 -7.21 -4.25 33.78
N GLY A 93 -6.13 -3.49 33.99
CA GLY A 93 -5.38 -3.45 35.24
C GLY A 93 -6.07 -2.62 36.31
N ASN A 94 -5.29 -1.93 37.14
CA ASN A 94 -5.78 -1.12 38.25
C ASN A 94 -6.90 -0.14 37.85
N VAL A 95 -7.90 -0.02 38.73
CA VAL A 95 -9.01 0.93 38.60
C VAL A 95 -9.18 1.68 39.92
N ALA A 96 -9.26 3.00 39.83
CA ALA A 96 -9.48 3.87 40.97
C ALA A 96 -10.95 3.87 41.40
N ASN A 97 -11.23 4.37 42.61
CA ASN A 97 -12.59 4.55 43.09
C ASN A 97 -13.33 5.60 42.26
N ASN A 98 -14.64 5.44 42.14
CA ASN A 98 -15.54 6.34 41.40
C ASN A 98 -15.12 6.61 39.96
N THR A 99 -14.73 5.56 39.22
CA THR A 99 -14.19 5.68 37.87
C THR A 99 -14.90 4.74 36.88
N TRP A 100 -15.17 5.24 35.67
CA TRP A 100 -15.60 4.42 34.54
C TRP A 100 -14.44 3.59 34.01
N MET A 101 -14.67 2.29 33.84
CA MET A 101 -13.77 1.38 33.13
C MET A 101 -14.39 0.96 31.81
N GLU A 102 -13.60 1.00 30.74
CA GLU A 102 -14.04 0.74 29.38
C GLU A 102 -13.32 -0.46 28.80
N PHE A 103 -14.08 -1.46 28.36
CA PHE A 103 -13.61 -2.70 27.75
C PHE A 103 -14.02 -2.71 26.28
N ASP A 104 -13.04 -2.94 25.39
CA ASP A 104 -13.34 -3.16 23.98
C ASP A 104 -13.97 -4.53 23.81
N VAL A 105 -15.20 -4.56 23.29
CA VAL A 105 -15.98 -5.76 23.04
C VAL A 105 -16.43 -5.85 21.57
N THR A 106 -15.78 -5.08 20.69
CA THR A 106 -16.12 -4.97 19.26
C THR A 106 -16.21 -6.34 18.59
N GLY A 107 -15.26 -7.23 18.87
CA GLY A 107 -15.25 -8.58 18.30
C GLY A 107 -16.43 -9.47 18.68
N ALA A 108 -17.21 -9.11 19.71
CA ALA A 108 -18.40 -9.85 20.13
C ALA A 108 -19.72 -9.21 19.68
N VAL A 109 -19.72 -7.92 19.30
CA VAL A 109 -20.93 -7.17 18.93
C VAL A 109 -20.83 -6.79 17.46
N THR A 110 -21.25 -7.69 16.59
CA THR A 110 -21.14 -7.53 15.13
C THR A 110 -22.41 -6.99 14.47
N GLY A 111 -23.42 -6.61 15.25
CA GLY A 111 -24.71 -6.16 14.74
C GLY A 111 -25.79 -6.11 15.82
N GLU A 112 -27.04 -6.07 15.40
CA GLU A 112 -28.19 -6.14 16.30
C GLU A 112 -28.32 -7.54 16.91
N GLY A 113 -28.80 -7.58 18.15
CA GLY A 113 -28.99 -8.83 18.88
C GLY A 113 -28.82 -8.67 20.38
N THR A 114 -28.99 -9.78 21.08
CA THR A 114 -28.75 -9.87 22.52
C THR A 114 -27.32 -10.34 22.76
N PHE A 115 -26.55 -9.56 23.51
CA PHE A 115 -25.16 -9.86 23.84
C PHE A 115 -25.00 -10.01 25.35
N SER A 116 -24.41 -11.12 25.77
CA SER A 116 -24.07 -11.38 27.16
C SER A 116 -22.56 -11.34 27.37
N PHE A 117 -22.12 -10.65 28.42
CA PHE A 117 -20.73 -10.56 28.83
C PHE A 117 -20.58 -11.08 30.24
N GLY A 118 -19.44 -11.71 30.53
CA GLY A 118 -19.06 -12.09 31.89
C GLY A 118 -17.74 -11.48 32.29
N LEU A 119 -17.65 -11.02 33.53
CA LEU A 119 -16.45 -10.43 34.11
C LEU A 119 -15.87 -11.35 35.18
N LYS A 120 -14.61 -11.74 35.00
CA LYS A 120 -13.79 -12.46 35.97
C LYS A 120 -12.63 -11.59 36.42
N ASN A 121 -12.05 -11.91 37.56
CA ASN A 121 -10.85 -11.24 38.04
C ASN A 121 -9.90 -12.26 38.64
N THR A 122 -8.60 -11.98 38.57
CA THR A 122 -7.53 -12.77 39.18
C THR A 122 -7.06 -12.17 40.51
N SER A 123 -7.55 -10.97 40.87
CA SER A 123 -7.22 -10.32 42.12
C SER A 123 -8.05 -10.82 43.31
N THR A 124 -7.39 -10.92 44.46
CA THR A 124 -8.04 -11.10 45.76
C THR A 124 -8.66 -9.81 46.30
N ASN A 125 -8.29 -8.64 45.78
CA ASN A 125 -8.96 -7.39 46.09
C ASN A 125 -10.24 -7.25 45.26
N SER A 126 -11.34 -6.89 45.91
CA SER A 126 -12.66 -6.88 45.27
C SER A 126 -12.92 -5.54 44.61
N GLY A 127 -13.31 -5.59 43.34
CA GLY A 127 -13.86 -4.43 42.68
C GLY A 127 -15.39 -4.44 42.76
N TYR A 128 -15.98 -3.31 43.11
CA TYR A 128 -17.43 -3.12 43.18
C TYR A 128 -17.89 -2.14 42.12
N MET A 129 -18.87 -2.56 41.34
CA MET A 129 -19.46 -1.78 40.28
C MET A 129 -20.94 -1.56 40.54
N TYR A 130 -21.49 -0.47 40.01
CA TYR A 130 -22.95 -0.32 40.00
C TYR A 130 -23.60 -1.32 39.03
N SER A 131 -24.78 -1.79 39.42
CA SER A 131 -25.65 -2.63 38.59
C SER A 131 -26.68 -1.77 37.84
N ARG A 132 -27.56 -2.41 37.06
CA ARG A 132 -28.74 -1.75 36.48
C ARG A 132 -29.72 -1.21 37.54
N GLU A 133 -29.77 -1.81 38.73
CA GLU A 133 -30.66 -1.39 39.81
C GLU A 133 -30.12 -0.16 40.59
N ALA A 134 -28.92 0.33 40.26
CA ALA A 134 -28.37 1.55 40.84
C ALA A 134 -29.11 2.81 40.34
N ALA A 135 -29.16 3.84 41.16
CA ALA A 135 -29.83 5.10 40.82
C ALA A 135 -29.12 5.91 39.72
N GLN A 136 -27.81 5.70 39.53
CA GLN A 136 -26.97 6.39 38.55
C GLN A 136 -25.80 5.48 38.13
N ASP A 137 -25.10 5.88 37.07
CA ASP A 137 -23.85 5.25 36.61
C ASP A 137 -23.98 3.74 36.34
N GLN A 138 -25.15 3.34 35.82
CA GLN A 138 -25.46 1.96 35.43
C GLN A 138 -24.57 1.51 34.26
N PRO A 139 -24.22 0.22 34.15
CA PRO A 139 -23.41 -0.30 33.04
C PRO A 139 -23.97 0.07 31.66
N GLN A 140 -23.09 0.40 30.71
CA GLN A 140 -23.46 0.82 29.37
C GLN A 140 -22.74 -0.02 28.31
N LEU A 141 -23.42 -0.34 27.22
CA LEU A 141 -22.78 -0.78 26.00
C LEU A 141 -22.90 0.36 24.98
N VAL A 142 -21.78 1.01 24.67
CA VAL A 142 -21.71 2.11 23.72
C VAL A 142 -21.34 1.54 22.35
N ILE A 143 -22.20 1.78 21.37
CA ILE A 143 -22.03 1.31 20.00
C ILE A 143 -21.76 2.51 19.10
N GLU A 144 -20.68 2.45 18.35
CA GLU A 144 -20.41 3.31 17.22
C GLU A 144 -20.81 2.53 15.97
N ALA A 145 -22.01 2.80 15.47
CA ALA A 145 -22.52 2.26 14.22
C ALA A 145 -22.64 3.38 13.19
N GLY A 146 -22.54 3.00 11.93
CA GLY A 146 -22.75 3.93 10.84
C GLY A 146 -23.06 3.15 9.58
N SER A 147 -23.92 3.71 8.73
CA SER A 147 -23.94 3.28 7.34
C SER A 147 -22.52 3.45 6.81
N PRO A 148 -21.94 2.47 6.08
CA PRO A 148 -20.76 2.77 5.30
C PRO A 148 -21.06 4.07 4.55
N PRO A 149 -20.11 5.04 4.48
CA PRO A 149 -20.30 6.22 3.63
C PRO A 149 -20.83 5.69 2.31
N PRO A 150 -21.96 6.26 1.80
CA PRO A 150 -22.79 5.60 0.80
C PRO A 150 -21.86 4.93 -0.16
N THR A 151 -21.87 3.59 -0.22
CA THR A 151 -21.03 2.89 -1.19
C THR A 151 -21.39 3.57 -2.47
N ALA A 152 -20.46 4.36 -3.01
CA ALA A 152 -20.72 5.12 -4.21
C ALA A 152 -21.27 4.07 -5.14
N THR A 153 -22.52 4.23 -5.61
CA THR A 153 -23.07 3.34 -6.63
C THR A 153 -21.93 3.13 -7.60
N PRO A 154 -21.36 1.92 -7.73
CA PRO A 154 -20.06 1.78 -8.35
C PRO A 154 -20.20 2.47 -9.68
N ILE A 155 -19.49 3.60 -9.84
CA ILE A 155 -19.46 4.27 -11.13
C ILE A 155 -18.97 3.15 -12.03
N PRO A 156 -19.71 2.75 -13.08
CA PRO A 156 -19.25 1.70 -13.97
C PRO A 156 -18.02 2.25 -14.68
N THR A 157 -16.86 2.12 -14.05
CA THR A 157 -15.59 2.59 -14.59
C THR A 157 -14.81 1.40 -15.07
N ARG A 158 -14.30 1.48 -16.29
CA ARG A 158 -13.35 0.49 -16.81
C ARG A 158 -11.94 0.71 -16.29
N SER A 159 -11.70 1.81 -15.55
CA SER A 159 -10.47 2.05 -14.80
C SER A 159 -10.18 0.85 -13.89
N ARG A 160 -8.95 0.33 -13.98
CA ARG A 160 -8.44 -0.77 -13.14
C ARG A 160 -7.82 -0.27 -11.85
N GLY A 161 -7.48 1.01 -11.81
CA GLY A 161 -6.82 1.65 -10.69
C GLY A 161 -5.34 1.26 -10.57
N TYR A 162 -4.47 2.27 -10.57
CA TYR A 162 -3.02 2.12 -10.45
C TYR A 162 -2.49 2.70 -9.14
N LEU A 163 -2.75 3.99 -8.88
CA LEU A 163 -2.50 4.63 -7.58
C LEU A 163 -3.80 5.01 -6.87
N THR A 164 -4.90 5.06 -7.60
CA THR A 164 -6.23 5.37 -7.09
C THR A 164 -7.27 4.86 -8.06
N THR A 165 -8.55 4.99 -7.70
CA THR A 165 -9.70 4.65 -8.53
C THR A 165 -10.70 5.80 -8.54
N PRO A 166 -11.59 5.89 -9.53
CA PRO A 166 -12.69 6.84 -9.52
C PRO A 166 -13.53 6.79 -8.23
N GLN A 167 -13.74 5.60 -7.67
CA GLN A 167 -14.47 5.40 -6.42
C GLN A 167 -13.71 5.95 -5.21
N GLU A 168 -12.38 5.73 -5.14
CA GLU A 168 -11.54 6.35 -4.12
C GLU A 168 -11.51 7.88 -4.26
N LEU A 169 -11.41 8.41 -5.48
CA LEU A 169 -11.43 9.85 -5.75
C LEU A 169 -12.77 10.50 -5.37
N PHE A 170 -13.88 9.79 -5.55
CA PHE A 170 -15.19 10.24 -5.05
C PHE A 170 -15.21 10.34 -3.51
N ALA A 171 -14.64 9.36 -2.81
CA ALA A 171 -14.52 9.41 -1.36
C ALA A 171 -13.63 10.57 -0.89
N ILE A 172 -12.47 10.76 -1.55
CA ILE A 172 -11.54 11.87 -1.29
C ILE A 172 -12.23 13.22 -1.50
N LYS A 173 -12.93 13.40 -2.63
CA LYS A 173 -13.73 14.60 -2.94
C LYS A 173 -14.71 14.94 -1.82
N ASN A 174 -15.44 13.94 -1.31
CA ASN A 174 -16.42 14.16 -0.25
C ASN A 174 -15.76 14.61 1.06
N LYS A 175 -14.60 14.03 1.41
CA LYS A 175 -13.83 14.45 2.58
C LYS A 175 -13.25 15.86 2.42
N ALA A 176 -12.73 16.18 1.23
CA ALA A 176 -12.22 17.51 0.91
C ALA A 176 -13.33 18.58 1.01
N ASN A 177 -14.53 18.31 0.48
CA ASN A 177 -15.69 19.21 0.60
C ASN A 177 -16.16 19.46 2.05
N GLN A 178 -15.74 18.61 2.99
CA GLN A 178 -16.03 18.74 4.42
C GLN A 178 -14.91 19.47 5.18
N GLY A 179 -13.82 19.87 4.51
CA GLY A 179 -12.66 20.52 5.12
C GLY A 179 -11.81 19.57 5.98
N ILE A 180 -11.79 18.27 5.64
CA ILE A 180 -11.04 17.27 6.40
C ILE A 180 -9.60 17.21 5.88
N ALA A 181 -8.62 17.50 6.74
CA ALA A 181 -7.21 17.31 6.45
C ALA A 181 -6.81 15.81 6.44
N PRO A 182 -5.92 15.38 5.52
CA PRO A 182 -5.20 16.17 4.52
C PRO A 182 -5.92 16.29 3.17
N TYR A 183 -7.17 15.84 3.06
CA TYR A 183 -7.87 15.70 1.78
C TYR A 183 -8.15 17.04 1.09
N GLU A 184 -8.55 18.07 1.85
CA GLU A 184 -8.78 19.42 1.32
C GLU A 184 -7.53 19.97 0.62
N ASP A 185 -6.42 20.07 1.35
CA ASP A 185 -5.15 20.58 0.81
C ASP A 185 -4.65 19.75 -0.39
N ALA A 186 -4.80 18.43 -0.32
CA ALA A 186 -4.37 17.54 -1.39
C ALA A 186 -5.19 17.71 -2.69
N VAL A 187 -6.50 17.92 -2.57
CA VAL A 187 -7.36 18.24 -3.72
C VAL A 187 -6.96 19.58 -4.31
N ASP A 188 -6.77 20.61 -3.48
CA ASP A 188 -6.39 21.95 -3.95
C ASP A 188 -5.05 21.94 -4.71
N ALA A 189 -4.05 21.20 -4.20
CA ALA A 189 -2.76 21.04 -4.87
C ALA A 189 -2.90 20.40 -6.27
N VAL A 190 -3.75 19.37 -6.39
CA VAL A 190 -4.00 18.69 -7.67
C VAL A 190 -4.72 19.61 -8.65
N ILE A 191 -5.74 20.35 -8.20
CA ILE A 191 -6.47 21.30 -9.06
C ILE A 191 -5.55 22.44 -9.53
N ALA A 192 -4.64 22.91 -8.68
CA ALA A 192 -3.66 23.93 -9.06
C ALA A 192 -2.75 23.47 -10.21
N VAL A 193 -2.30 22.20 -10.20
CA VAL A 193 -1.49 21.62 -11.27
C VAL A 193 -2.33 21.31 -12.52
N ALA A 194 -3.54 20.78 -12.34
CA ALA A 194 -4.45 20.43 -13.44
C ALA A 194 -4.87 21.63 -14.30
N ASN A 195 -4.90 22.83 -13.70
CA ASN A 195 -5.23 24.09 -14.38
C ASN A 195 -4.08 24.66 -15.22
N GLN A 196 -2.89 24.07 -15.16
CA GLN A 196 -1.79 24.47 -16.02
C GLN A 196 -2.04 24.00 -17.46
N SER A 197 -1.54 24.76 -18.43
CA SER A 197 -1.60 24.39 -19.83
C SER A 197 -0.51 23.37 -20.17
N TRP A 198 -0.85 22.34 -20.94
CA TRP A 198 0.14 21.45 -21.53
C TRP A 198 0.73 22.15 -22.77
N SER A 199 2.01 22.54 -22.71
CA SER A 199 2.67 23.35 -23.74
C SER A 199 4.06 22.79 -24.03
N TYR A 200 4.13 21.60 -24.64
CA TYR A 200 5.39 20.93 -24.92
C TYR A 200 5.53 20.58 -26.40
N THR A 201 6.76 20.58 -26.88
CA THR A 201 7.11 20.11 -28.23
C THR A 201 7.23 18.59 -28.21
N LEU A 202 6.70 17.96 -29.25
CA LEU A 202 6.83 16.52 -29.48
C LEU A 202 7.63 16.30 -30.75
N ASP A 203 8.64 15.43 -30.66
CA ASP A 203 9.49 15.09 -31.79
C ASP A 203 9.12 13.71 -32.33
N ALA A 204 8.91 13.62 -33.65
CA ALA A 204 8.65 12.36 -34.37
C ALA A 204 9.67 11.27 -34.05
N PHE A 205 10.95 11.67 -33.96
CA PHE A 205 12.01 10.84 -33.41
C PHE A 205 12.46 11.46 -32.08
N THR A 206 11.91 10.93 -30.98
CA THR A 206 12.22 11.41 -29.63
C THR A 206 13.57 10.88 -29.16
N THR A 207 14.48 11.79 -28.82
CA THR A 207 15.78 11.51 -28.19
C THR A 207 15.79 12.04 -26.75
N CYS A 208 16.80 11.63 -25.96
CA CYS A 208 16.95 12.04 -24.55
C CYS A 208 18.41 12.48 -24.31
N ASN A 209 18.66 13.78 -24.11
CA ASN A 209 19.99 14.40 -24.14
C ASN A 209 20.86 14.20 -22.87
N SER A 210 20.98 12.96 -22.40
CA SER A 210 21.78 12.56 -21.20
C SER A 210 21.34 13.17 -19.86
N THR A 211 20.19 13.85 -19.81
CA THR A 211 19.60 14.39 -18.58
C THR A 211 18.24 13.74 -18.32
N ALA A 212 17.78 13.81 -17.06
CA ALA A 212 16.50 13.22 -16.64
C ALA A 212 15.27 13.95 -17.21
N ASP A 213 15.43 15.24 -17.51
CA ASP A 213 14.38 16.19 -17.89
C ASP A 213 14.14 16.31 -19.39
N ASP A 214 14.74 15.44 -20.21
CA ASP A 214 14.63 15.48 -21.67
C ASP A 214 14.11 14.14 -22.25
N PRO A 215 12.88 14.06 -22.76
CA PRO A 215 12.00 15.19 -23.05
C PRO A 215 11.21 15.69 -21.84
N LEU A 216 11.11 17.01 -21.71
CA LEU A 216 10.45 17.65 -20.57
C LEU A 216 8.95 17.31 -20.45
N TRP A 217 8.29 16.92 -21.54
CA TRP A 217 6.89 16.48 -21.44
C TRP A 217 6.71 15.19 -20.63
N LEU A 218 7.78 14.40 -20.46
CA LEU A 218 7.81 13.13 -19.75
C LEU A 218 8.37 13.23 -18.32
N ASP A 219 8.91 14.39 -17.95
CA ASP A 219 9.61 14.63 -16.69
C ASP A 219 8.66 14.93 -15.51
N ASP A 220 9.10 14.64 -14.28
CA ASP A 220 8.36 14.86 -13.03
C ASP A 220 8.20 16.34 -12.65
N GLN A 221 8.93 17.24 -13.30
CA GLN A 221 8.77 18.70 -13.19
C GLN A 221 8.12 19.31 -14.44
N GLY A 222 7.74 18.46 -15.41
CA GLY A 222 7.25 18.86 -16.71
C GLY A 222 5.82 18.40 -16.98
N GLY A 223 5.62 17.71 -18.12
CA GLY A 223 4.28 17.47 -18.66
C GLY A 223 3.48 16.38 -17.94
N ILE A 224 4.14 15.39 -17.34
CA ILE A 224 3.49 14.24 -16.71
C ILE A 224 2.65 14.63 -15.49
N PRO A 225 3.14 15.43 -14.53
CA PRO A 225 2.32 15.89 -13.41
C PRO A 225 1.06 16.62 -13.87
N ILE A 226 1.16 17.45 -14.92
CA ILE A 226 0.01 18.18 -15.49
C ILE A 226 -1.02 17.20 -16.06
N LEU A 227 -0.58 16.24 -16.88
CA LEU A 227 -1.45 15.27 -17.50
C LEU A 227 -2.19 14.42 -16.46
N TYR A 228 -1.45 13.88 -15.48
CA TYR A 228 -2.04 13.06 -14.44
C TYR A 228 -2.95 13.86 -13.50
N ALA A 229 -2.57 15.10 -13.15
CA ALA A 229 -3.43 16.00 -12.39
C ALA A 229 -4.76 16.29 -13.09
N LYS A 230 -4.77 16.48 -14.42
CA LYS A 230 -6.01 16.64 -15.19
C LYS A 230 -6.89 15.39 -15.09
N ALA A 231 -6.33 14.19 -15.24
CA ALA A 231 -7.08 12.94 -15.10
C ALA A 231 -7.68 12.77 -13.68
N LEU A 232 -6.95 13.15 -12.63
CA LEU A 232 -7.46 13.18 -11.25
C LEU A 232 -8.56 14.25 -11.09
N ALA A 233 -8.33 15.46 -11.62
CA ALA A 233 -9.26 16.59 -11.53
C ALA A 233 -10.59 16.33 -12.25
N TYR A 234 -10.59 15.52 -13.31
CA TYR A 234 -11.82 15.06 -13.96
C TYR A 234 -12.80 14.45 -12.95
N HIS A 235 -12.34 13.55 -12.09
CA HIS A 235 -13.17 12.92 -11.06
C HIS A 235 -13.45 13.83 -9.86
N LEU A 236 -12.43 14.54 -9.38
CA LEU A 236 -12.54 15.43 -8.22
C LEU A 236 -13.53 16.58 -8.45
N THR A 237 -13.59 17.11 -9.68
CA THR A 237 -14.47 18.24 -10.04
C THR A 237 -15.73 17.82 -10.79
N SER A 238 -15.73 16.62 -11.38
CA SER A 238 -16.75 16.18 -12.33
C SER A 238 -16.82 17.07 -13.60
N ASN A 239 -15.72 17.75 -13.94
CA ASN A 239 -15.62 18.59 -15.13
C ASN A 239 -15.01 17.81 -16.31
N PRO A 240 -15.79 17.50 -17.36
CA PRO A 240 -15.32 16.71 -18.51
C PRO A 240 -14.25 17.40 -19.34
N ASN A 241 -14.03 18.72 -19.18
CA ASN A 241 -12.99 19.42 -19.91
C ASN A 241 -11.59 18.89 -19.54
N TYR A 242 -11.36 18.47 -18.30
CA TYR A 242 -10.08 17.87 -17.93
C TYR A 242 -9.83 16.54 -18.65
N ALA A 243 -10.86 15.68 -18.77
CA ALA A 243 -10.73 14.45 -19.55
C ALA A 243 -10.56 14.74 -21.05
N ALA A 244 -11.21 15.77 -21.58
CA ALA A 244 -11.00 16.24 -22.96
C ALA A 244 -9.54 16.65 -23.19
N ASP A 245 -8.96 17.46 -22.30
CA ASP A 245 -7.56 17.86 -22.38
C ASP A 245 -6.61 16.64 -22.36
N VAL A 246 -6.87 15.65 -21.50
CA VAL A 246 -6.06 14.42 -21.43
C VAL A 246 -6.12 13.66 -22.75
N VAL A 247 -7.32 13.51 -23.35
CA VAL A 247 -7.48 12.88 -24.67
C VAL A 247 -6.71 13.62 -25.75
N ASP A 248 -6.82 14.95 -25.80
CA ASP A 248 -6.13 15.77 -26.81
C ASP A 248 -4.60 15.64 -26.70
N VAL A 249 -4.08 15.59 -25.46
CA VAL A 249 -2.65 15.36 -25.23
C VAL A 249 -2.22 13.95 -25.67
N LEU A 250 -2.99 12.91 -25.31
CA LEU A 250 -2.66 11.53 -25.68
C LEU A 250 -2.78 11.30 -27.19
N ASP A 251 -3.79 11.87 -27.85
CA ASP A 251 -3.96 11.81 -29.32
C ASP A 251 -2.78 12.48 -30.03
N ASN A 252 -2.40 13.69 -29.60
CA ASN A 252 -1.24 14.39 -30.14
C ASN A 252 0.08 13.64 -29.87
N LEU A 253 0.23 13.04 -28.69
CA LEU A 253 1.40 12.24 -28.33
C LEU A 253 1.53 10.99 -29.22
N MET A 254 0.44 10.26 -29.43
CA MET A 254 0.44 9.07 -30.28
C MET A 254 0.74 9.36 -31.75
N SER A 255 0.29 10.51 -32.25
CA SER A 255 0.44 10.93 -33.65
C SER A 255 1.69 11.77 -33.93
N SER A 256 2.32 12.31 -32.89
CA SER A 256 3.55 13.10 -33.04
C SER A 256 4.81 12.37 -32.60
N VAL A 257 4.74 11.40 -31.68
CA VAL A 257 5.90 10.63 -31.21
C VAL A 257 5.91 9.27 -31.91
N GLU A 258 6.45 9.24 -33.13
CA GLU A 258 6.45 8.03 -33.96
C GLU A 258 7.39 6.96 -33.39
N THR A 259 8.63 7.34 -33.04
CA THR A 259 9.66 6.43 -32.52
C THR A 259 10.47 7.08 -31.40
N VAL A 260 10.83 6.29 -30.40
CA VAL A 260 11.70 6.70 -29.28
C VAL A 260 13.07 6.04 -29.43
N ASP A 261 14.15 6.80 -29.24
CA ASP A 261 15.51 6.25 -29.26
C ASP A 261 15.68 5.16 -28.17
N THR A 262 16.46 4.13 -28.49
CA THR A 262 16.83 3.06 -27.56
C THR A 262 18.06 3.38 -26.72
N SER A 263 18.53 4.63 -26.78
CA SER A 263 19.64 5.11 -25.96
C SER A 263 19.41 4.86 -24.47
N PHE A 264 20.51 4.73 -23.74
CA PHE A 264 20.48 4.50 -22.30
C PHE A 264 19.62 5.56 -21.56
N GLN A 265 19.72 6.83 -21.95
CA GLN A 265 18.96 7.88 -21.28
C GLN A 265 17.46 7.75 -21.54
N CYS A 266 17.03 7.42 -22.76
CA CYS A 266 15.61 7.20 -23.03
C CYS A 266 15.06 5.97 -22.32
N GLN A 267 15.86 4.93 -22.11
CA GLN A 267 15.46 3.81 -21.26
C GLN A 267 15.11 4.28 -19.84
N LEU A 268 15.83 5.25 -19.28
CA LEU A 268 15.53 5.79 -17.95
C LEU A 268 14.34 6.74 -17.95
N ASN A 269 14.33 7.75 -18.82
CA ASN A 269 13.32 8.80 -18.75
C ASN A 269 11.91 8.22 -19.00
N PHE A 270 11.80 7.26 -19.93
CA PHE A 270 10.56 6.52 -20.14
C PHE A 270 10.25 5.50 -19.03
N SER A 271 11.23 5.08 -18.24
CA SER A 271 10.93 4.26 -17.06
C SER A 271 10.26 5.08 -15.95
N TRP A 272 10.59 6.37 -15.81
CA TRP A 272 10.04 7.23 -14.76
C TRP A 272 8.67 7.80 -15.10
N GLY A 273 8.47 8.33 -16.32
CA GLY A 273 7.21 9.03 -16.65
C GLY A 273 6.07 8.16 -17.20
N THR A 274 6.37 6.93 -17.67
CA THR A 274 5.34 6.06 -18.29
C THR A 274 4.26 5.57 -17.31
N PRO A 275 4.56 5.22 -16.04
CA PRO A 275 3.52 4.79 -15.09
C PRO A 275 2.36 5.79 -14.94
N GLU A 276 2.66 7.08 -14.77
CA GLU A 276 1.68 8.16 -14.64
C GLU A 276 0.95 8.46 -15.96
N LEU A 277 1.63 8.30 -17.11
CA LEU A 277 0.99 8.39 -18.43
C LEU A 277 -0.13 7.33 -18.56
N ILE A 278 0.13 6.11 -18.09
CA ILE A 278 -0.84 5.02 -18.06
C ILE A 278 -1.94 5.28 -17.02
N ALA A 279 -1.58 5.75 -15.83
CA ALA A 279 -2.55 6.05 -14.78
C ALA A 279 -3.52 7.16 -15.22
N ALA A 280 -3.05 8.16 -15.98
CA ALA A 280 -3.89 9.20 -16.56
C ALA A 280 -4.89 8.62 -17.58
N ALA A 281 -4.41 7.77 -18.49
CA ALA A 281 -5.25 7.11 -19.50
C ALA A 281 -6.30 6.18 -18.87
N ASP A 282 -5.92 5.40 -17.85
CA ASP A 282 -6.84 4.51 -17.10
C ASP A 282 -7.96 5.28 -16.40
N LEU A 283 -7.65 6.43 -15.81
CA LEU A 283 -8.64 7.23 -15.09
C LEU A 283 -9.68 7.87 -16.02
N ILE A 284 -9.37 8.12 -17.29
CA ILE A 284 -10.31 8.71 -18.26
C ILE A 284 -11.01 7.66 -19.14
N GLU A 285 -10.95 6.38 -18.77
CA GLU A 285 -11.42 5.30 -19.64
C GLU A 285 -12.88 5.43 -20.06
N ASP A 286 -13.75 5.85 -19.14
CA ASP A 286 -15.17 6.10 -19.39
C ASP A 286 -15.41 7.25 -20.38
N TYR A 287 -14.44 8.15 -20.55
CA TYR A 287 -14.54 9.30 -21.45
C TYR A 287 -14.07 9.02 -22.87
N TRP A 288 -13.02 8.21 -23.04
CA TRP A 288 -12.38 8.00 -24.35
C TRP A 288 -12.58 6.62 -24.97
N GLU A 289 -13.18 5.65 -24.27
CA GLU A 289 -13.39 4.28 -24.77
C GLU A 289 -14.17 4.21 -26.11
N ASN A 290 -15.02 5.20 -26.40
CA ASN A 290 -15.82 5.26 -27.62
C ASN A 290 -15.35 6.36 -28.59
N ARG A 291 -14.18 6.95 -28.32
CA ARG A 291 -13.59 8.00 -29.15
C ARG A 291 -12.66 7.41 -30.20
N THR A 292 -12.50 8.19 -31.26
CA THR A 292 -11.59 7.91 -32.36
C THR A 292 -10.41 8.87 -32.28
N CYS A 293 -9.20 8.32 -32.31
CA CYS A 293 -7.93 9.05 -32.30
C CYS A 293 -7.12 8.71 -33.56
N THR A 294 -5.96 9.34 -33.70
CA THR A 294 -4.93 9.03 -34.70
C THR A 294 -3.68 8.52 -33.99
N GLY A 295 -3.07 7.46 -34.52
CA GLY A 295 -1.88 6.89 -33.90
C GLY A 295 -1.41 5.60 -34.58
N PRO A 296 -0.48 4.86 -33.95
CA PRO A 296 0.14 3.71 -34.56
C PRO A 296 -0.83 2.54 -34.74
N THR A 297 -0.90 2.02 -35.95
CA THR A 297 -1.76 0.86 -36.29
C THR A 297 -1.11 -0.49 -36.00
N THR A 298 0.15 -0.50 -35.56
CA THR A 298 0.93 -1.70 -35.28
C THR A 298 1.68 -1.57 -33.97
N THR A 299 2.06 -2.72 -33.38
CA THR A 299 2.87 -2.79 -32.15
C THR A 299 4.37 -2.94 -32.44
N VAL A 300 4.80 -2.80 -33.70
CA VAL A 300 6.17 -3.09 -34.14
C VAL A 300 7.03 -1.84 -33.97
N TYR A 301 8.12 -1.94 -33.18
CA TYR A 301 9.09 -0.87 -33.02
C TYR A 301 9.67 -0.42 -34.38
N GLY A 302 9.83 0.89 -34.58
CA GLY A 302 10.33 1.50 -35.80
C GLY A 302 9.34 1.54 -36.98
N ASN A 303 8.17 0.90 -36.88
CA ASN A 303 7.10 1.09 -37.85
C ASN A 303 6.35 2.38 -37.55
N THR A 304 6.34 3.33 -38.47
CA THR A 304 5.71 4.65 -38.31
C THR A 304 4.34 4.76 -38.99
N THR A 305 3.73 3.62 -39.34
CA THR A 305 2.40 3.61 -40.00
C THR A 305 1.30 4.02 -39.02
N GLU A 306 0.66 5.13 -39.34
CA GLU A 306 -0.47 5.67 -38.57
C GLU A 306 -1.82 5.41 -39.24
N GLY A 307 -2.87 5.54 -38.43
CA GLY A 307 -4.25 5.42 -38.87
C GLY A 307 -5.21 5.90 -37.81
N SER A 308 -6.49 5.89 -38.18
CA SER A 308 -7.58 6.29 -37.30
C SER A 308 -8.25 5.06 -36.69
N GLY A 309 -8.57 5.11 -35.41
CA GLY A 309 -9.12 3.97 -34.67
C GLY A 309 -9.51 4.32 -33.24
N ASN A 310 -9.91 3.32 -32.48
CA ASN A 310 -10.23 3.48 -31.06
C ASN A 310 -9.03 4.06 -30.30
N CYS A 311 -9.24 5.11 -29.52
CA CYS A 311 -8.17 5.82 -28.81
C CYS A 311 -7.34 4.90 -27.91
N LYS A 312 -8.01 4.04 -27.13
CA LYS A 312 -7.33 3.09 -26.24
C LYS A 312 -6.49 2.08 -27.02
N ASP A 313 -7.05 1.49 -28.07
CA ASP A 313 -6.32 0.50 -28.89
C ASP A 313 -5.04 1.10 -29.51
N LEU A 314 -5.12 2.33 -30.02
CA LEU A 314 -3.98 3.03 -30.60
C LEU A 314 -2.94 3.41 -29.53
N PHE A 315 -3.39 3.78 -28.32
CA PHE A 315 -2.50 4.09 -27.21
C PHE A 315 -1.79 2.84 -26.70
N GLN A 316 -2.50 1.73 -26.61
CA GLN A 316 -1.92 0.42 -26.30
C GLN A 316 -0.88 0.00 -27.35
N ASN A 317 -1.14 0.23 -28.65
CA ASN A 317 -0.14 0.00 -29.69
C ASN A 317 1.11 0.88 -29.49
N TRP A 318 0.90 2.17 -29.18
CA TRP A 318 1.97 3.12 -28.91
C TRP A 318 2.82 2.68 -27.72
N LEU A 319 2.20 2.28 -26.60
CA LEU A 319 2.88 1.77 -25.41
C LEU A 319 3.76 0.54 -25.70
N VAL A 320 3.25 -0.41 -26.49
CA VAL A 320 3.98 -1.64 -26.83
C VAL A 320 5.17 -1.34 -27.72
N LYS A 321 4.97 -0.54 -28.77
CA LYS A 321 6.02 -0.29 -29.75
C LYS A 321 7.10 0.67 -29.26
N ASN A 322 6.75 1.63 -28.40
CA ASN A 322 7.67 2.67 -27.92
C ASN A 322 8.15 2.36 -26.49
N PRO A 323 7.48 2.79 -25.40
CA PRO A 323 8.06 2.69 -24.07
C PRO A 323 8.39 1.25 -23.67
N TYR A 324 7.52 0.25 -23.92
CA TYR A 324 7.83 -1.12 -23.50
C TYR A 324 9.09 -1.66 -24.21
N TYR A 325 9.15 -1.52 -25.53
CA TYR A 325 10.30 -1.97 -26.31
C TYR A 325 11.59 -1.27 -25.84
N VAL A 326 11.53 0.02 -25.55
CA VAL A 326 12.68 0.81 -25.08
C VAL A 326 13.11 0.37 -23.67
N VAL A 327 12.21 0.41 -22.69
CA VAL A 327 12.55 0.23 -21.27
C VAL A 327 12.79 -1.23 -20.87
N SER A 328 12.28 -2.22 -21.61
CA SER A 328 12.45 -3.64 -21.30
C SER A 328 13.92 -4.09 -21.22
N TYR A 329 14.79 -3.45 -22.01
CA TYR A 329 16.23 -3.72 -21.97
C TYR A 329 16.83 -3.38 -20.59
N GLU A 330 16.50 -2.20 -20.04
CA GLU A 330 17.02 -1.78 -18.72
C GLU A 330 16.37 -2.59 -17.58
N ALA A 331 15.10 -2.97 -17.71
CA ALA A 331 14.41 -3.85 -16.76
C ALA A 331 15.15 -5.20 -16.60
N SER A 332 15.62 -5.75 -17.72
CA SER A 332 16.45 -6.96 -17.75
C SER A 332 17.88 -6.71 -17.27
N ARG A 333 18.48 -5.55 -17.57
CA ARG A 333 19.90 -5.29 -17.34
C ARG A 333 20.26 -4.87 -15.91
N SER A 334 19.48 -4.00 -15.29
CA SER A 334 19.89 -3.29 -14.07
C SER A 334 19.28 -3.87 -12.79
N GLY A 335 20.09 -3.89 -11.73
CA GLY A 335 19.73 -4.17 -10.34
C GLY A 335 19.64 -2.91 -9.47
N SER A 336 20.02 -1.74 -10.00
CA SER A 336 19.91 -0.44 -9.32
C SER A 336 18.50 0.17 -9.36
N ASN A 337 18.33 1.41 -8.88
CA ASN A 337 17.11 2.22 -9.04
C ASN A 337 16.58 2.25 -10.48
N ARG A 338 17.49 2.18 -11.46
CA ARG A 338 17.16 2.15 -12.88
C ARG A 338 16.37 0.90 -13.26
N GLY A 339 16.80 -0.25 -12.77
CA GLY A 339 16.10 -1.51 -12.96
C GLY A 339 14.76 -1.56 -12.24
N ALA A 340 14.67 -0.94 -11.05
CA ALA A 340 13.40 -0.79 -10.33
C ALA A 340 12.39 0.02 -11.14
N ALA A 341 12.78 1.20 -11.64
CA ALA A 341 11.94 2.03 -12.50
C ALA A 341 11.51 1.32 -13.79
N ALA A 342 12.46 0.71 -14.50
CA ALA A 342 12.17 0.03 -15.76
C ALA A 342 11.23 -1.16 -15.56
N THR A 343 11.39 -1.91 -14.47
CA THR A 343 10.51 -3.05 -14.19
C THR A 343 9.11 -2.59 -13.81
N ASN A 344 8.99 -1.51 -13.04
CA ASN A 344 7.73 -0.87 -12.72
C ASN A 344 6.99 -0.43 -14.01
N ALA A 345 7.66 0.31 -14.91
CA ALA A 345 7.08 0.71 -16.19
C ALA A 345 6.64 -0.49 -17.04
N THR A 346 7.46 -1.56 -17.14
CA THR A 346 7.04 -2.77 -17.87
C THR A 346 5.82 -3.45 -17.24
N ALA A 347 5.69 -3.44 -15.91
CA ALA A 347 4.53 -4.01 -15.21
C ALA A 347 3.26 -3.19 -15.47
N TYR A 348 3.35 -1.85 -15.42
CA TYR A 348 2.24 -0.96 -15.75
C TYR A 348 1.76 -1.16 -17.19
N ILE A 349 2.67 -1.20 -18.17
CA ILE A 349 2.30 -1.41 -19.58
C ILE A 349 1.66 -2.79 -19.77
N ALA A 350 2.25 -3.85 -19.20
CA ALA A 350 1.72 -5.19 -19.31
C ALA A 350 0.31 -5.33 -18.68
N ASP A 351 0.07 -4.68 -17.53
CA ASP A 351 -1.25 -4.66 -16.90
C ASP A 351 -2.28 -3.85 -17.71
N TYR A 352 -1.88 -2.71 -18.29
CA TYR A 352 -2.80 -1.88 -19.08
C TYR A 352 -3.30 -2.57 -20.36
N LEU A 353 -2.60 -3.62 -20.81
CA LEU A 353 -2.95 -4.46 -21.94
C LEU A 353 -3.83 -5.67 -21.56
N TRP A 354 -4.42 -5.67 -20.36
CA TRP A 354 -5.27 -6.76 -19.84
C TRP A 354 -6.42 -7.19 -20.78
N ASP A 355 -6.97 -6.27 -21.57
CA ASP A 355 -8.05 -6.50 -22.52
C ASP A 355 -7.55 -6.82 -23.94
N ARG A 356 -6.23 -7.00 -24.10
CA ARG A 356 -5.53 -7.30 -25.36
C ARG A 356 -4.63 -8.54 -25.23
N PRO A 357 -5.14 -9.71 -24.79
CA PRO A 357 -4.30 -10.87 -24.43
C PRO A 357 -3.44 -11.41 -25.58
N ASN A 358 -3.83 -11.15 -26.83
CA ASN A 358 -3.13 -11.62 -28.04
C ASN A 358 -2.02 -10.68 -28.53
N VAL A 359 -1.85 -9.51 -27.91
CA VAL A 359 -0.77 -8.59 -28.28
C VAL A 359 0.58 -9.17 -27.86
N THR A 360 1.56 -9.11 -28.74
CA THR A 360 2.93 -9.56 -28.44
C THR A 360 3.79 -8.37 -28.04
N LEU A 361 4.40 -8.46 -26.86
CA LEU A 361 5.41 -7.53 -26.37
C LEU A 361 6.81 -8.12 -26.58
N VAL A 362 7.67 -7.40 -27.30
CA VAL A 362 9.08 -7.78 -27.51
C VAL A 362 9.90 -7.27 -26.33
N HIS A 363 10.26 -8.16 -25.40
CA HIS A 363 11.06 -7.84 -24.23
C HIS A 363 12.55 -8.03 -24.55
N ARG A 364 13.30 -6.94 -24.60
CA ARG A 364 14.73 -6.97 -24.97
C ARG A 364 15.60 -7.41 -23.81
N GLN A 365 16.72 -8.07 -24.13
CA GLN A 365 17.66 -8.56 -23.13
C GLN A 365 19.10 -8.11 -23.45
N PRO A 366 19.94 -7.88 -22.43
CA PRO A 366 21.36 -7.64 -22.63
C PRO A 366 22.07 -8.93 -23.10
N PRO A 367 23.21 -8.83 -23.81
CA PRO A 367 23.95 -10.00 -24.34
C PRO A 367 24.30 -11.08 -23.32
N GLN A 368 24.44 -10.71 -22.05
CA GLN A 368 24.73 -11.61 -20.93
C GLN A 368 23.57 -12.56 -20.60
N ILE A 369 22.34 -12.24 -21.03
CA ILE A 369 21.15 -13.06 -20.83
C ILE A 369 20.74 -13.62 -22.19
N ASP A 370 20.81 -14.96 -22.33
CA ASP A 370 20.46 -15.69 -23.56
C ASP A 370 21.07 -15.10 -24.86
N GLY A 371 22.31 -14.62 -24.79
CA GLY A 371 22.99 -14.02 -25.94
C GLY A 371 22.36 -12.71 -26.44
N GLY A 372 21.46 -12.09 -25.67
CA GLY A 372 20.71 -10.90 -26.04
C GLY A 372 19.46 -11.17 -26.88
N ASN A 373 19.03 -12.43 -26.99
CA ASN A 373 17.78 -12.76 -27.65
C ASN A 373 16.59 -12.12 -26.92
N SER A 374 15.70 -11.48 -27.67
CA SER A 374 14.49 -10.90 -27.10
C SER A 374 13.43 -11.97 -26.83
N LEU A 375 12.65 -11.80 -25.77
CA LEU A 375 11.49 -12.63 -25.48
C LEU A 375 10.25 -12.05 -26.16
N ASN A 376 9.39 -12.91 -26.70
CA ASN A 376 8.06 -12.53 -27.16
C ASN A 376 7.04 -12.95 -26.11
N LEU A 377 6.45 -11.98 -25.43
CA LEU A 377 5.57 -12.20 -24.28
C LEU A 377 4.15 -11.71 -24.60
N SER A 378 3.13 -12.48 -24.22
CA SER A 378 1.77 -11.94 -24.03
C SER A 378 1.75 -10.94 -22.86
N PRO A 379 0.70 -10.12 -22.69
CA PRO A 379 0.59 -9.21 -21.55
C PRO A 379 0.68 -9.93 -20.20
N ALA A 380 0.02 -11.08 -20.05
CA ALA A 380 0.08 -11.89 -18.83
C ALA A 380 1.49 -12.42 -18.55
N GLN A 381 2.21 -12.86 -19.59
CA GLN A 381 3.60 -13.29 -19.46
C GLN A 381 4.54 -12.12 -19.14
N ALA A 382 4.34 -10.95 -19.74
CA ALA A 382 5.12 -9.74 -19.48
C ALA A 382 4.92 -9.25 -18.04
N TRP A 383 3.67 -9.27 -17.54
CA TRP A 383 3.33 -9.00 -16.15
C TRP A 383 4.05 -9.96 -15.19
N ALA A 384 3.94 -11.26 -15.44
CA ALA A 384 4.61 -12.28 -14.62
C ALA A 384 6.13 -12.14 -14.65
N HIS A 385 6.69 -11.79 -15.82
CA HIS A 385 8.12 -11.54 -15.98
C HIS A 385 8.57 -10.32 -15.16
N ALA A 386 7.86 -9.19 -15.25
CA ALA A 386 8.17 -7.99 -14.47
C ALA A 386 8.08 -8.25 -12.95
N LYS A 387 7.05 -8.98 -12.48
CA LYS A 387 6.97 -9.43 -11.09
C LYS A 387 8.18 -10.26 -10.69
N SER A 388 8.56 -11.25 -11.51
CA SER A 388 9.71 -12.11 -11.25
C SER A 388 11.02 -11.33 -11.18
N LEU A 389 11.22 -10.36 -12.08
CA LEU A 389 12.40 -9.49 -12.08
C LEU A 389 12.50 -8.69 -10.79
N THR A 390 11.38 -8.13 -10.32
CA THR A 390 11.34 -7.33 -9.09
C THR A 390 11.62 -8.15 -7.84
N LEU A 391 10.92 -9.26 -7.62
CA LEU A 391 11.19 -10.13 -6.46
C LEU A 391 12.61 -10.68 -6.46
N SER A 392 13.13 -11.05 -7.64
CA SER A 392 14.50 -11.55 -7.75
C SER A 392 15.55 -10.46 -7.46
N ARG A 393 15.28 -9.19 -7.83
CA ARG A 393 16.15 -8.04 -7.52
C ARG A 393 16.17 -7.78 -6.02
N MET A 394 14.99 -7.77 -5.39
CA MET A 394 14.86 -7.59 -3.94
C MET A 394 15.65 -8.66 -3.17
N ASN A 395 15.55 -9.92 -3.61
CA ASN A 395 16.08 -11.07 -2.89
C ASN A 395 17.53 -11.47 -3.27
N GLY A 396 18.21 -10.68 -4.10
CA GLY A 396 19.61 -10.94 -4.47
C GLY A 396 19.83 -12.10 -5.45
N TYR A 397 18.78 -12.53 -6.15
CA TYR A 397 18.86 -13.61 -7.14
C TYR A 397 19.21 -13.10 -8.55
N ARG A 398 19.08 -11.80 -8.81
CA ARG A 398 19.48 -11.19 -10.08
C ARG A 398 20.92 -10.71 -10.09
N VAL A 399 21.42 -10.43 -11.28
CA VAL A 399 22.71 -9.79 -11.51
C VAL A 399 22.48 -8.42 -12.16
N ASP A 400 23.17 -7.40 -11.66
CA ASP A 400 23.27 -6.10 -12.29
C ASP A 400 24.37 -6.14 -13.36
N TYR A 401 23.98 -6.09 -14.63
CA TYR A 401 24.87 -6.12 -15.79
C TYR A 401 25.27 -4.71 -16.25
N GLN A 402 25.20 -3.71 -15.37
CA GLN A 402 25.41 -2.32 -15.68
C GLN A 402 26.77 -1.81 -15.18
N GLY A 403 27.67 -1.56 -16.14
CA GLY A 403 28.97 -0.95 -15.87
C GLY A 403 29.93 -1.89 -15.16
N ASN A 404 31.11 -1.37 -14.84
CA ASN A 404 32.24 -2.17 -14.32
C ASN A 404 32.37 -2.08 -12.78
N ASN A 405 31.43 -1.40 -12.12
CA ASN A 405 31.45 -1.15 -10.67
C ASN A 405 30.20 -1.69 -9.96
N SER A 406 29.52 -2.68 -10.55
CA SER A 406 28.39 -3.38 -9.92
C SER A 406 28.80 -3.99 -8.58
N CYS A 407 27.89 -4.03 -7.61
CA CYS A 407 28.12 -4.73 -6.34
C CYS A 407 28.32 -6.23 -6.53
N ASP A 408 27.89 -6.78 -7.67
CA ASP A 408 27.98 -8.20 -7.98
C ASP A 408 29.39 -8.67 -8.33
N PHE A 409 30.35 -7.77 -8.52
CA PHE A 409 31.77 -8.12 -8.62
C PHE A 409 32.38 -8.58 -7.30
N LEU A 410 31.71 -8.31 -6.16
CA LEU A 410 32.16 -8.64 -4.79
C LEU A 410 33.60 -8.20 -4.47
N SER A 411 34.14 -7.26 -5.23
CA SER A 411 35.50 -6.75 -5.16
C SER A 411 35.58 -5.41 -5.88
N GLY A 412 36.70 -4.69 -5.74
CA GLY A 412 36.89 -3.38 -6.37
C GLY A 412 36.60 -2.21 -5.43
N ILE A 413 36.72 -1.00 -5.95
CA ILE A 413 36.63 0.25 -5.18
C ILE A 413 35.24 0.50 -4.57
N GLN A 414 34.21 -0.15 -5.11
CA GLN A 414 32.84 -0.07 -4.64
C GLN A 414 32.58 -0.94 -3.39
N GLN A 415 33.51 -1.81 -3.01
CA GLN A 415 33.44 -2.60 -1.78
C GLN A 415 34.45 -2.03 -0.79
N SER A 416 34.00 -1.62 0.40
CA SER A 416 34.90 -1.21 1.47
C SER A 416 35.74 -2.40 1.94
N PRO A 417 37.04 -2.23 2.18
CA PRO A 417 37.87 -3.28 2.77
C PRO A 417 37.50 -3.60 4.23
N ASP A 418 36.72 -2.74 4.88
CA ASP A 418 36.36 -2.88 6.31
C ASP A 418 35.19 -3.84 6.55
N PHE A 419 34.44 -4.21 5.49
CA PHE A 419 33.24 -5.03 5.60
C PHE A 419 33.27 -6.21 4.63
N THR A 420 32.48 -7.25 4.95
CA THR A 420 32.35 -8.42 4.06
C THR A 420 31.65 -8.00 2.76
N PRO A 421 32.13 -8.40 1.57
CA PRO A 421 31.48 -8.03 0.31
C PRO A 421 30.02 -8.45 0.24
N VAL A 422 29.17 -7.57 -0.31
CA VAL A 422 27.72 -7.79 -0.43
C VAL A 422 27.30 -7.68 -1.89
N LYS A 423 26.41 -8.60 -2.29
CA LYS A 423 25.76 -8.64 -3.61
C LYS A 423 24.65 -7.59 -3.73
N SER A 424 24.32 -7.14 -4.94
CA SER A 424 23.12 -6.33 -5.19
C SER A 424 21.84 -7.05 -4.73
N GLN A 425 21.07 -6.40 -3.85
CA GLN A 425 19.81 -6.87 -3.23
C GLN A 425 19.19 -5.76 -2.36
N ILE A 426 18.08 -6.05 -1.68
CA ILE A 426 17.76 -5.38 -0.40
C ILE A 426 18.32 -6.27 0.71
N THR A 427 19.31 -5.81 1.47
CA THR A 427 19.98 -6.63 2.49
C THR A 427 19.06 -6.91 3.68
N GLN A 428 19.46 -7.83 4.57
CA GLN A 428 18.78 -8.09 5.83
C GLN A 428 18.70 -6.87 6.77
N ASN A 429 19.57 -5.88 6.55
CA ASN A 429 19.59 -4.60 7.23
C ASN A 429 18.79 -3.51 6.48
N GLY A 430 18.14 -3.84 5.36
CA GLY A 430 17.38 -2.88 4.55
C GLY A 430 18.23 -2.00 3.63
N ILE A 431 19.52 -2.27 3.48
CA ILE A 431 20.39 -1.50 2.57
C ILE A 431 20.15 -1.93 1.13
N ILE A 432 20.24 -0.99 0.19
CA ILE A 432 20.21 -1.25 -1.26
C ILE A 432 21.62 -1.00 -1.83
N PRO A 433 22.52 -2.00 -1.82
CA PRO A 433 23.94 -1.84 -2.11
C PRO A 433 24.23 -1.12 -3.42
N GLU A 434 23.52 -1.49 -4.50
CA GLU A 434 23.78 -1.00 -5.86
C GLU A 434 23.53 0.51 -6.00
N ASP A 435 22.67 1.05 -5.13
CA ASP A 435 22.35 2.47 -5.09
C ASP A 435 23.17 3.20 -4.01
N SER A 436 23.36 2.58 -2.83
CA SER A 436 24.20 3.13 -1.76
C SER A 436 25.65 3.32 -2.19
N ARG A 437 26.21 2.40 -3.00
CA ARG A 437 27.61 2.47 -3.49
C ARG A 437 27.97 3.71 -4.32
N ARG A 438 26.97 4.50 -4.73
CA ARG A 438 27.21 5.70 -5.57
C ARG A 438 27.81 6.84 -4.76
N GLU A 439 27.55 6.85 -3.45
CA GLU A 439 28.08 7.83 -2.50
C GLU A 439 28.81 7.15 -1.32
N GLU A 440 28.63 5.84 -1.15
CA GLU A 440 29.25 5.04 -0.10
C GLU A 440 29.89 3.76 -0.69
N PHE A 441 29.61 2.59 -0.12
CA PHE A 441 30.05 1.29 -0.59
C PHE A 441 28.88 0.31 -0.65
N CYS A 442 29.05 -0.78 -1.40
CA CYS A 442 28.08 -1.86 -1.49
C CYS A 442 27.80 -2.56 -0.15
N ASN A 443 28.81 -2.65 0.71
CA ASN A 443 28.83 -3.46 1.91
C ASN A 443 28.74 -2.64 3.20
N VAL A 444 28.22 -1.41 3.14
CA VAL A 444 27.98 -0.63 4.35
C VAL A 444 26.93 -1.32 5.24
N PRO A 445 27.15 -1.40 6.56
CA PRO A 445 26.22 -2.06 7.47
C PRO A 445 24.97 -1.21 7.76
N ALA A 446 25.07 0.10 7.55
CA ALA A 446 24.03 1.11 7.74
C ALA A 446 24.20 2.22 6.70
N TYR A 447 23.09 2.82 6.26
CA TYR A 447 23.10 3.93 5.31
C TYR A 447 23.33 5.25 6.06
N ASN A 448 24.18 6.13 5.52
CA ASN A 448 24.56 7.36 6.21
C ASN A 448 23.65 8.57 5.89
N GLY A 449 22.70 8.41 4.95
CA GLY A 449 21.74 9.44 4.59
C GLY A 449 22.21 10.52 3.60
N GLN A 450 23.17 10.23 2.71
CA GLN A 450 23.68 11.19 1.70
C GLN A 450 22.59 11.80 0.78
N TYR A 451 22.90 12.99 0.24
CA TYR A 451 22.00 13.90 -0.47
C TYR A 451 21.49 13.41 -1.85
N GLN A 452 22.31 12.76 -2.69
CA GLN A 452 21.84 12.29 -4.02
C GLN A 452 20.95 11.04 -3.97
N ASN A 453 20.61 10.59 -2.75
CA ASN A 453 19.73 9.50 -2.30
C ASN A 453 19.11 8.55 -3.35
N TYR A 454 19.94 7.96 -4.22
CA TYR A 454 19.53 6.91 -5.18
C TYR A 454 18.76 5.73 -4.56
N PRO A 455 19.05 5.28 -3.32
CA PRO A 455 18.24 4.25 -2.68
C PRO A 455 16.77 4.65 -2.51
N GLN A 456 16.47 5.95 -2.34
CA GLN A 456 15.09 6.44 -2.27
C GLN A 456 14.39 6.32 -3.63
N ILE A 457 15.06 6.65 -4.74
CA ILE A 457 14.49 6.52 -6.10
C ILE A 457 14.20 5.05 -6.40
N HIS A 458 15.08 4.15 -5.95
CA HIS A 458 14.84 2.71 -6.01
C HIS A 458 13.57 2.34 -5.24
N LEU A 459 13.47 2.77 -3.98
CA LEU A 459 12.32 2.48 -3.13
C LEU A 459 11.03 3.04 -3.71
N GLY A 460 11.00 4.27 -4.20
CA GLY A 460 9.79 4.88 -4.73
C GLY A 460 9.20 4.08 -5.91
N ASN A 461 10.05 3.69 -6.86
CA ASN A 461 9.63 2.86 -7.99
C ASN A 461 9.25 1.44 -7.57
N LEU A 462 9.94 0.85 -6.59
CA LEU A 462 9.59 -0.45 -6.04
C LEU A 462 8.23 -0.42 -5.32
N ILE A 463 8.00 0.61 -4.51
CA ILE A 463 6.74 0.82 -3.78
C ILE A 463 5.58 0.99 -4.77
N GLN A 464 5.77 1.77 -5.84
CA GLN A 464 4.76 1.95 -6.88
C GLN A 464 4.41 0.61 -7.56
N GLN A 465 5.40 -0.22 -7.86
CA GLN A 465 5.13 -1.56 -8.40
C GLN A 465 4.46 -2.48 -7.36
N CYS A 466 4.86 -2.42 -6.09
CA CYS A 466 4.20 -3.17 -5.02
C CYS A 466 2.73 -2.76 -4.86
N GLU A 467 2.41 -1.47 -5.01
CA GLU A 467 1.04 -0.96 -4.97
C GLU A 467 0.22 -1.48 -6.16
N LEU A 468 0.80 -1.48 -7.36
CA LEU A 468 0.14 -2.10 -8.51
C LEU A 468 -0.14 -3.59 -8.25
N MET A 469 0.82 -4.35 -7.74
CA MET A 469 0.61 -5.75 -7.36
C MET A 469 -0.49 -5.91 -6.31
N LEU A 470 -0.50 -5.07 -5.28
CA LEU A 470 -1.53 -5.07 -4.24
C LEU A 470 -2.93 -4.86 -4.82
N ARG A 471 -3.08 -3.88 -5.72
CA ARG A 471 -4.32 -3.62 -6.49
C ARG A 471 -4.67 -4.74 -7.47
N ARG A 472 -3.77 -5.69 -7.71
CA ARG A 472 -4.04 -6.95 -8.42
C ARG A 472 -4.29 -8.14 -7.49
N GLY A 473 -4.47 -7.89 -6.20
CA GLY A 473 -4.73 -8.91 -5.19
C GLY A 473 -3.48 -9.64 -4.70
N ASP A 474 -2.30 -9.07 -4.95
CA ASP A 474 -1.01 -9.70 -4.69
C ASP A 474 -0.15 -8.88 -3.74
N ARG A 475 -0.16 -9.29 -2.47
CA ARG A 475 0.63 -8.66 -1.40
C ARG A 475 2.11 -9.08 -1.39
N SER A 476 2.53 -9.99 -2.27
CA SER A 476 3.83 -10.65 -2.14
C SER A 476 5.02 -9.69 -2.24
N CYS A 477 4.85 -8.49 -2.80
CA CYS A 477 5.90 -7.47 -2.88
C CYS A 477 6.11 -6.76 -1.53
N TYR A 478 5.04 -6.27 -0.90
CA TYR A 478 5.13 -5.64 0.41
C TYR A 478 5.47 -6.63 1.52
N ASP A 479 4.88 -7.83 1.49
CA ASP A 479 5.12 -8.87 2.50
C ASP A 479 6.44 -9.63 2.28
N ASN A 480 7.23 -9.27 1.26
CA ASN A 480 8.43 -10.02 0.89
C ASN A 480 9.49 -9.96 2.00
N VAL A 481 9.82 -11.13 2.56
CA VAL A 481 11.01 -11.34 3.40
C VAL A 481 11.58 -12.71 3.06
N ASP A 482 12.71 -12.75 2.37
CA ASP A 482 13.39 -14.01 2.08
C ASP A 482 14.23 -14.44 3.29
N ASN A 483 13.74 -15.47 3.98
CA ASN A 483 14.36 -16.04 5.18
C ASN A 483 15.28 -17.23 4.91
N SER A 484 15.59 -17.53 3.64
CA SER A 484 16.58 -18.56 3.34
C SER A 484 17.99 -18.09 3.71
N ASP A 485 18.76 -18.96 4.37
CA ASP A 485 20.19 -18.76 4.63
C ASP A 485 20.98 -19.54 3.57
N LEU A 486 21.62 -18.81 2.66
CA LEU A 486 22.39 -19.37 1.55
C LEU A 486 23.87 -19.03 1.73
N ALA A 487 24.54 -19.73 2.65
CA ALA A 487 25.94 -19.53 3.01
C ALA A 487 26.95 -19.65 1.84
N SER A 488 26.59 -20.31 0.74
CA SER A 488 27.45 -20.50 -0.44
C SER A 488 26.63 -20.38 -1.73
N TYR A 489 26.01 -19.22 -1.93
CA TYR A 489 25.27 -18.91 -3.15
C TYR A 489 26.22 -18.58 -4.29
N THR A 490 26.21 -19.39 -5.34
CA THR A 490 27.03 -19.19 -6.54
C THR A 490 26.22 -18.55 -7.66
N PHE A 491 26.81 -17.55 -8.34
CA PHE A 491 26.22 -16.87 -9.48
C PHE A 491 27.31 -16.48 -10.50
N THR A 492 26.89 -16.18 -11.72
CA THR A 492 27.77 -15.64 -12.76
C THR A 492 27.68 -14.12 -12.72
N ASP A 493 28.81 -13.45 -12.48
CA ASP A 493 28.89 -11.99 -12.43
C ASP A 493 28.79 -11.35 -13.84
N PRO A 494 28.80 -10.01 -13.96
CA PRO A 494 28.65 -9.32 -15.24
C PRO A 494 29.74 -9.64 -16.28
N ASP A 495 30.92 -10.07 -15.84
CA ASP A 495 32.06 -10.42 -16.71
C ASP A 495 32.05 -11.92 -17.08
N GLY A 496 31.01 -12.66 -16.69
CA GLY A 496 30.92 -14.10 -16.93
C GLY A 496 31.70 -14.95 -15.93
N THR A 497 32.21 -14.36 -14.86
CA THR A 497 33.00 -15.06 -13.84
C THR A 497 32.09 -15.63 -12.76
N SER A 498 32.31 -16.90 -12.39
CA SER A 498 31.60 -17.52 -11.27
C SER A 498 32.07 -16.92 -9.94
N ARG A 499 31.13 -16.37 -9.16
CA ARG A 499 31.34 -15.80 -7.83
C ARG A 499 30.52 -16.57 -6.79
N THR A 500 30.96 -16.54 -5.55
CA THR A 500 30.22 -17.12 -4.41
C THR A 500 30.11 -16.10 -3.29
N THR A 501 28.93 -16.00 -2.70
CA THR A 501 28.63 -15.11 -1.58
C THR A 501 27.66 -15.75 -0.61
N HIS A 502 27.45 -15.11 0.54
CA HIS A 502 26.42 -15.47 1.51
C HIS A 502 25.22 -14.55 1.32
N LEU A 503 24.05 -15.11 0.96
CA LEU A 503 22.78 -14.41 1.06
C LEU A 503 22.14 -14.69 2.42
N TYR A 504 22.21 -13.71 3.32
CA TYR A 504 21.68 -13.82 4.67
C TYR A 504 20.14 -13.87 4.67
N PRO A 505 19.52 -14.53 5.67
CA PRO A 505 18.08 -14.52 5.86
C PRO A 505 17.59 -13.13 6.29
N GLY A 506 16.34 -12.81 5.97
CA GLY A 506 15.70 -11.53 6.29
C GLY A 506 15.85 -10.45 5.21
N ARG A 507 16.38 -10.81 4.04
CA ARG A 507 16.60 -9.90 2.90
C ARG A 507 15.30 -9.64 2.12
N GLY A 508 15.32 -8.64 1.24
CA GLY A 508 14.22 -8.35 0.33
C GLY A 508 13.08 -7.51 0.92
N SER A 509 13.15 -7.10 2.18
CA SER A 509 12.03 -6.41 2.85
C SER A 509 11.98 -4.92 2.52
N VAL A 510 10.90 -4.49 1.87
CA VAL A 510 10.60 -3.07 1.63
C VAL A 510 10.45 -2.32 2.94
N GLU A 511 9.77 -2.90 3.94
CA GLU A 511 9.60 -2.30 5.27
C GLU A 511 10.94 -2.01 5.95
N ARG A 512 11.87 -2.98 5.94
CA ARG A 512 13.21 -2.80 6.48
C ARG A 512 14.00 -1.76 5.70
N ALA A 513 13.85 -1.74 4.38
CA ALA A 513 14.55 -0.78 3.55
C ALA A 513 14.09 0.65 3.79
N ILE A 514 12.78 0.89 3.92
CA ILE A 514 12.25 2.20 4.33
C ILE A 514 12.79 2.57 5.71
N LYS A 515 12.73 1.65 6.69
CA LYS A 515 13.26 1.93 8.04
C LYS A 515 14.75 2.33 7.98
N ALA A 516 15.58 1.56 7.28
CA ALA A 516 17.02 1.77 7.23
C ALA A 516 17.43 3.04 6.46
N ILE A 517 16.83 3.24 5.28
CA ILE A 517 17.24 4.31 4.36
C ILE A 517 16.63 5.64 4.76
N ILE A 518 15.48 5.65 5.46
CA ILE A 518 14.70 6.86 5.71
C ILE A 518 14.65 7.22 7.18
N VAL A 519 14.17 6.29 8.01
CA VAL A 519 13.91 6.56 9.43
C VAL A 519 15.21 6.59 10.22
N ASP A 520 16.03 5.54 10.08
CA ASP A 520 17.24 5.35 10.88
C ASP A 520 18.36 6.31 10.45
N SER A 521 18.48 6.56 9.16
CA SER A 521 19.44 7.50 8.57
C SER A 521 19.06 8.97 8.79
N SER A 522 17.81 9.25 9.19
CA SER A 522 17.24 10.61 9.25
C SER A 522 17.43 11.39 7.94
N THR A 523 17.34 10.72 6.78
CA THR A 523 17.40 11.42 5.48
C THR A 523 16.31 12.47 5.36
N THR A 524 16.59 13.54 4.62
CA THR A 524 15.62 14.59 4.29
C THR A 524 14.49 14.13 3.37
N TRP A 525 14.32 12.82 3.13
CA TRP A 525 13.24 12.22 2.35
C TRP A 525 11.86 12.30 3.00
N GLY A 526 11.75 12.97 4.15
CA GLY A 526 10.45 13.34 4.67
C GLY A 526 9.64 14.02 3.56
N HIS A 527 8.38 13.61 3.40
CA HIS A 527 7.39 14.16 2.47
C HIS A 527 7.53 13.68 1.02
N ASP A 528 7.85 12.41 0.81
CA ASP A 528 7.84 11.76 -0.51
C ASP A 528 6.51 11.07 -0.83
N SER A 529 6.07 11.16 -2.09
CA SER A 529 4.81 10.59 -2.55
C SER A 529 4.72 9.08 -2.35
N ALA A 530 5.79 8.32 -2.60
CA ALA A 530 5.81 6.87 -2.41
C ALA A 530 5.81 6.48 -0.93
N LEU A 531 6.35 7.32 -0.03
CA LEU A 531 6.28 7.04 1.39
C LEU A 531 4.83 7.07 1.91
N PHE A 532 3.96 7.95 1.37
CA PHE A 532 2.52 7.91 1.66
C PHE A 532 1.90 6.56 1.24
N VAL A 533 2.26 6.07 0.04
CA VAL A 533 1.78 4.79 -0.50
C VAL A 533 2.17 3.64 0.43
N ALA A 534 3.46 3.51 0.74
CA ALA A 534 3.94 2.43 1.60
C ALA A 534 3.40 2.53 3.04
N TYR A 535 3.32 3.74 3.60
CA TYR A 535 2.81 3.95 4.96
C TYR A 535 1.34 3.53 5.09
N ARG A 536 0.52 3.79 4.06
CA ARG A 536 -0.88 3.33 4.05
C ARG A 536 -0.98 1.81 4.24
N TYR A 537 -0.09 1.05 3.61
CA TYR A 537 -0.03 -0.40 3.79
C TYR A 537 0.52 -0.80 5.17
N TYR A 538 1.70 -0.29 5.53
CA TYR A 538 2.42 -0.73 6.73
C TYR A 538 1.82 -0.21 8.03
N LYS A 539 0.97 0.81 8.02
CA LYS A 539 0.21 1.21 9.21
C LYS A 539 -0.62 0.06 9.79
N VAL A 540 -1.13 -0.82 8.92
CA VAL A 540 -1.96 -1.97 9.32
C VAL A 540 -1.17 -3.27 9.29
N HIS A 541 -0.27 -3.43 8.32
CA HIS A 541 0.39 -4.71 8.05
C HIS A 541 1.88 -4.75 8.41
N GLY A 542 2.47 -3.64 8.84
CA GLY A 542 3.87 -3.60 9.24
C GLY A 542 4.11 -4.40 10.52
N VAL A 543 5.29 -5.00 10.59
CA VAL A 543 5.71 -5.87 11.69
C VAL A 543 6.94 -5.33 12.43
N LEU A 544 7.60 -4.30 11.89
CA LEU A 544 8.73 -3.67 12.56
C LEU A 544 8.26 -2.68 13.62
N GLU A 545 9.03 -2.59 14.70
CA GLU A 545 8.80 -1.56 15.71
C GLU A 545 9.03 -0.16 15.13
N GLY A 546 8.25 0.82 15.60
CA GLY A 546 8.44 2.22 15.23
C GLY A 546 7.68 2.69 13.99
N ILE A 547 6.73 1.92 13.43
CA ILE A 547 5.87 2.39 12.32
C ILE A 547 5.21 3.75 12.64
N GLY A 548 4.85 3.99 13.90
CA GLY A 548 4.31 5.29 14.33
C GLY A 548 5.23 6.49 14.08
N SER A 549 6.56 6.30 14.04
CA SER A 549 7.52 7.37 13.73
C SER A 549 7.64 7.65 12.23
N TRP A 550 7.02 6.85 11.36
CA TRP A 550 7.00 7.10 9.92
C TRP A 550 6.08 8.28 9.60
N TYR A 551 5.00 8.45 10.38
CA TYR A 551 4.05 9.55 10.12
C TYR A 551 4.70 10.93 10.24
N SER A 552 5.66 11.13 11.15
CA SER A 552 6.39 12.41 11.22
C SER A 552 7.21 12.68 9.97
N GLN A 553 7.63 11.64 9.25
CA GLN A 553 8.28 11.77 7.94
C GLN A 553 7.29 12.19 6.86
N LEU A 554 5.97 12.15 7.09
CA LEU A 554 4.94 12.54 6.10
C LEU A 554 4.39 13.95 6.34
N ALA A 555 4.68 14.58 7.47
CA ALA A 555 4.12 15.87 7.89
C ALA A 555 4.60 17.10 7.07
N GLY A 556 3.90 17.49 6.02
CA GLY A 556 4.29 18.63 5.19
C GLY A 556 3.16 19.06 4.25
N PRO A 557 3.41 20.05 3.37
CA PRO A 557 2.47 20.37 2.30
C PRO A 557 2.25 19.16 1.37
N PRO A 558 1.12 19.09 0.64
CA PRO A 558 0.87 18.03 -0.31
C PRO A 558 2.00 17.87 -1.34
N THR A 559 2.36 16.62 -1.62
CA THR A 559 3.38 16.30 -2.63
C THR A 559 2.80 16.40 -4.04
N VAL A 560 3.61 16.87 -4.99
CA VAL A 560 3.20 17.02 -6.40
C VAL A 560 3.66 15.83 -7.20
N CYS A 561 4.97 15.71 -7.44
CA CYS A 561 5.53 14.56 -8.12
C CYS A 561 7.01 14.39 -7.82
N ASP A 562 7.47 13.17 -8.00
CA ASP A 562 8.84 12.70 -7.91
C ASP A 562 9.10 11.79 -9.13
N GLN A 563 10.32 11.29 -9.34
CA GLN A 563 10.68 10.33 -10.42
C GLN A 563 10.04 8.92 -10.28
N HIS A 564 8.92 8.83 -9.56
CA HIS A 564 8.14 7.61 -9.36
C HIS A 564 6.65 7.93 -9.23
N VAL A 565 6.21 8.43 -8.08
CA VAL A 565 4.79 8.55 -7.73
C VAL A 565 4.43 10.02 -7.74
N CYS A 566 3.41 10.40 -8.51
CA CYS A 566 2.80 11.72 -8.35
C CYS A 566 1.62 11.70 -7.34
N PHE A 567 1.43 12.81 -6.64
CA PHE A 567 0.28 13.10 -5.77
C PHE A 567 0.01 12.03 -4.71
N GLY A 568 1.07 11.56 -4.05
CA GLY A 568 0.99 10.55 -2.98
C GLY A 568 0.09 10.99 -1.82
N THR A 569 0.11 12.29 -1.47
CA THR A 569 -0.80 12.83 -0.44
C THR A 569 -2.28 12.71 -0.83
N LEU A 570 -2.64 12.95 -2.10
CA LEU A 570 -4.03 12.77 -2.55
C LEU A 570 -4.42 11.29 -2.55
N THR A 571 -3.60 10.45 -3.17
CA THR A 571 -3.95 9.05 -3.47
C THR A 571 -3.91 8.16 -2.23
N HIS A 572 -2.98 8.43 -1.31
CA HIS A 572 -2.71 7.56 -0.15
C HIS A 572 -2.60 8.31 1.18
N GLY A 573 -2.69 9.64 1.21
CA GLY A 573 -2.76 10.41 2.45
C GLY A 573 -4.07 10.19 3.19
N PHE A 574 -4.00 10.15 4.52
CA PHE A 574 -5.15 10.01 5.40
C PHE A 574 -4.86 10.68 6.75
N ASN A 575 -5.93 11.01 7.47
CA ASN A 575 -5.81 11.55 8.81
C ASN A 575 -5.21 10.49 9.77
N PRO A 576 -4.24 10.81 10.63
CA PRO A 576 -3.64 9.84 11.56
C PRO A 576 -4.61 9.00 12.40
N SER A 577 -5.78 9.54 12.72
CA SER A 577 -6.82 8.82 13.47
C SER A 577 -7.55 7.76 12.63
N GLU A 578 -7.51 7.86 11.30
CA GLU A 578 -8.17 6.93 10.39
C GLU A 578 -7.32 5.68 10.15
N THR A 579 -7.98 4.54 9.93
CA THR A 579 -7.34 3.34 9.40
C THR A 579 -7.95 3.06 8.02
N PRO A 580 -7.33 3.52 6.93
CA PRO A 580 -7.89 3.33 5.60
C PRO A 580 -7.91 1.83 5.24
N PRO A 581 -8.94 1.35 4.53
CA PRO A 581 -8.96 -0.02 4.04
C PRO A 581 -7.87 -0.22 2.98
N LEU A 582 -7.55 -1.50 2.73
CA LEU A 582 -6.78 -1.91 1.56
C LEU A 582 -7.44 -1.40 0.27
N PRO A 583 -6.66 -1.07 -0.77
CA PRO A 583 -7.22 -0.60 -2.02
C PRO A 583 -8.08 -1.69 -2.67
N PRO A 584 -9.08 -1.30 -3.49
CA PRO A 584 -9.86 -2.26 -4.26
C PRO A 584 -8.96 -3.06 -5.21
N THR A 585 -9.29 -4.33 -5.40
CA THR A 585 -8.49 -5.24 -6.21
C THR A 585 -9.17 -5.59 -7.53
N VAL A 586 -8.44 -5.56 -8.62
CA VAL A 586 -8.85 -6.05 -9.94
C VAL A 586 -7.85 -7.12 -10.38
N PRO A 587 -8.25 -8.33 -10.79
CA PRO A 587 -7.29 -9.38 -11.17
C PRO A 587 -6.32 -8.93 -12.27
N PRO A 588 -5.06 -9.41 -12.27
CA PRO A 588 -4.10 -9.10 -13.34
C PRO A 588 -4.55 -9.66 -14.70
N PRO A 589 -3.87 -9.31 -15.81
CA PRO A 589 -4.16 -9.89 -17.12
C PRO A 589 -4.20 -11.43 -17.08
N GLY A 590 -5.27 -12.01 -17.62
CA GLY A 590 -5.43 -13.46 -17.77
C GLY A 590 -4.86 -13.97 -19.10
N ASN A 591 -4.63 -15.29 -19.17
CA ASN A 591 -4.31 -15.99 -20.42
C ASN A 591 -5.57 -16.37 -21.21
#